data_AF-J0ZEF5-F1
#
_entry.id   AF-J0ZEF5-F1
#
_cell.length_a   1.000
_cell.length_b   1.000
_cell.length_c   1.000
_cell.angle_alpha   90.00
_cell.angle_beta   90.00
_cell.angle_gamma   90.00
#
_symmetry.space_group_name_H-M   'P 1'
#
loop_
_entity.id
_entity.type
_entity.pdbx_description
1 polymer ?
#
loop_
_entity_poly.entity_id
_entity_poly.type
_entity_poly.pdbx_seq_one_letter_code
_entity_poly.pdbx_strand_id
1 'polypeptide(L)'
;MNQKMSITPRPYLIFENLPIDRTINTSPNPYNLDASCKSGYISENLIMMFSLLIGEPYSIKFEGEHIVNNLVPLEENKKDYTGLGSEVELDFHIENSALKFIRGLNLSPKGILLTGVRNDVDGPLTKISDARLALKLLSEEALSSLKDSLYIINVPYRWRKNGVTSTSKVPLVQGDDEFPDISAVFYPGMLEPQSKKAKEALDHFYEAIKAVSFGIDVQPGRLLYIDNRMALHSRDKFSGSFDNYENPMRWIQRVFVSADLWNHRYVEQIKERVFDFQC
;
A
#
# COMPACT_ATOMS: atom_id res chain seq x y z
N MET A 1 -13.60 -32.86 -0.36
CA MET A 1 -13.21 -31.45 -0.60
C MET A 1 -11.82 -31.29 -0.02
N ASN A 2 -10.78 -31.24 -0.85
CA ASN A 2 -9.44 -30.93 -0.35
C ASN A 2 -9.35 -29.42 -0.17
N GLN A 3 -9.07 -28.96 1.05
CA GLN A 3 -8.88 -27.56 1.38
C GLN A 3 -7.62 -27.06 0.67
N LYS A 4 -7.77 -26.54 -0.56
CA LYS A 4 -6.65 -26.10 -1.43
C LYS A 4 -5.90 -24.86 -0.92
N MET A 5 -6.35 -24.23 0.17
CA MET A 5 -5.86 -22.91 0.60
C MET A 5 -4.48 -22.93 1.28
N SER A 6 -3.94 -24.09 1.69
CA SER A 6 -2.71 -24.14 2.49
C SER A 6 -1.44 -24.55 1.73
N ILE A 7 -1.53 -24.95 0.46
CA ILE A 7 -0.36 -25.49 -0.27
C ILE A 7 0.46 -24.38 -0.96
N THR A 8 -0.17 -23.25 -1.31
CA THR A 8 0.51 -22.09 -1.90
C THR A 8 -0.30 -20.83 -1.59
N PRO A 9 -0.15 -20.25 -0.39
CA PRO A 9 -0.89 -19.05 -0.04
C PRO A 9 -0.54 -17.92 -1.01
N ARG A 10 -1.57 -17.22 -1.48
CA ARG A 10 -1.41 -15.99 -2.26
C ARG A 10 -0.89 -14.89 -1.33
N PRO A 11 -0.13 -13.90 -1.84
CA PRO A 11 0.37 -12.79 -1.03
C PRO A 11 -0.72 -11.72 -0.82
N TYR A 12 -1.98 -12.11 -0.93
CA TYR A 12 -3.15 -11.30 -0.72
C TYR A 12 -4.34 -12.21 -0.37
N LEU A 13 -5.31 -11.66 0.35
CA LEU A 13 -6.57 -12.34 0.66
C LEU A 13 -7.74 -11.42 0.30
N ILE A 14 -8.78 -12.00 -0.31
CA ILE A 14 -10.00 -11.30 -0.66
C ILE A 14 -11.13 -11.90 0.16
N PHE A 15 -11.78 -11.07 0.96
CA PHE A 15 -13.00 -11.40 1.68
C PHE A 15 -14.16 -10.72 0.98
N GLU A 16 -15.18 -11.49 0.62
CA GLU A 16 -16.33 -11.02 -0.15
C GLU A 16 -17.62 -11.17 0.66
N ASN A 17 -18.64 -10.43 0.26
CA ASN A 17 -19.97 -10.43 0.89
C ASN A 17 -19.94 -10.09 2.39
N LEU A 18 -19.00 -9.22 2.79
CA LEU A 18 -18.96 -8.68 4.14
C LEU A 18 -20.15 -7.73 4.38
N PRO A 19 -20.65 -7.64 5.63
CA PRO A 19 -21.66 -6.66 5.99
C PRO A 19 -21.22 -5.23 5.64
N ILE A 20 -22.17 -4.41 5.20
CA ILE A 20 -21.96 -2.99 4.88
C ILE A 20 -22.97 -2.12 5.62
N ASP A 21 -22.66 -0.84 5.76
CA ASP A 21 -23.59 0.15 6.27
C ASP A 21 -24.84 0.25 5.39
N ARG A 22 -26.01 0.43 6.01
CA ARG A 22 -27.32 0.42 5.31
C ARG A 22 -27.48 1.60 4.36
N THR A 23 -26.87 2.74 4.69
CA THR A 23 -27.00 3.97 3.92
C THR A 23 -25.65 4.68 3.88
N ILE A 24 -25.26 5.08 2.68
CA ILE A 24 -24.14 6.00 2.41
C ILE A 24 -24.77 7.31 1.96
N ASN A 25 -24.57 8.38 2.73
CA ASN A 25 -25.15 9.70 2.45
C ASN A 25 -24.23 10.53 1.57
N THR A 26 -22.92 10.48 1.84
CA THR A 26 -21.88 11.15 1.05
C THR A 26 -20.52 10.50 1.31
N SER A 27 -19.50 10.86 0.51
CA SER A 27 -18.11 10.52 0.80
C SER A 27 -17.50 11.58 1.72
N PRO A 28 -16.69 11.20 2.73
CA PRO A 28 -16.17 12.14 3.70
C PRO A 28 -15.06 13.00 3.10
N ASN A 29 -14.86 14.19 3.66
CA ASN A 29 -13.57 14.86 3.58
C ASN A 29 -12.61 14.18 4.60
N PRO A 30 -11.51 13.54 4.17
CA PRO A 30 -10.61 12.83 5.08
C PRO A 30 -9.93 13.73 6.13
N TYR A 31 -9.84 15.05 5.89
CA TYR A 31 -9.27 16.03 6.81
C TYR A 31 -10.29 16.55 7.84
N ASN A 32 -11.58 16.38 7.58
CA ASN A 32 -12.65 16.78 8.49
C ASN A 32 -13.77 15.73 8.44
N LEU A 33 -13.57 14.65 9.19
CA LEU A 33 -14.49 13.52 9.20
C LEU A 33 -15.84 13.89 9.78
N ASP A 34 -16.89 13.69 8.98
CA ASP A 34 -18.28 13.77 9.42
C ASP A 34 -18.84 12.37 9.65
N ALA A 35 -19.27 12.09 10.89
CA ALA A 35 -19.92 10.83 11.24
C ALA A 35 -21.24 10.60 10.48
N SER A 36 -21.84 11.65 9.92
CA SER A 36 -23.10 11.58 9.17
C SER A 36 -22.94 11.03 7.75
N CYS A 37 -21.71 10.83 7.25
CA CYS A 37 -21.47 10.34 5.88
C CYS A 37 -22.06 8.95 5.61
N LYS A 38 -22.25 8.12 6.64
CA LYS A 38 -22.89 6.79 6.53
C LYS A 38 -23.62 6.41 7.80
N SER A 39 -24.50 5.41 7.72
CA SER A 39 -25.43 5.02 8.78
C SER A 39 -24.81 4.41 10.05
N GLY A 40 -23.49 4.18 10.08
CA GLY A 40 -22.82 3.47 11.17
C GLY A 40 -21.32 3.30 10.93
N TYR A 41 -20.73 2.29 11.56
CA TYR A 41 -19.27 2.04 11.56
C TYR A 41 -18.90 0.60 11.15
N ILE A 42 -19.73 -0.03 10.32
CA ILE A 42 -19.55 -1.46 10.00
C ILE A 42 -18.20 -1.70 9.31
N SER A 43 -17.85 -0.87 8.31
CA SER A 43 -16.59 -0.99 7.59
C SER A 43 -15.36 -0.81 8.48
N GLU A 44 -15.37 0.19 9.38
CA GLU A 44 -14.28 0.45 10.34
C GLU A 44 -14.12 -0.69 11.34
N ASN A 45 -15.23 -1.19 11.88
CA ASN A 45 -15.21 -2.30 12.84
C ASN A 45 -14.66 -3.58 12.20
N LEU A 46 -15.08 -3.89 10.97
CA LEU A 46 -14.59 -5.07 10.26
C LEU A 46 -13.11 -4.93 9.92
N ILE A 47 -12.68 -3.84 9.28
CA ILE A 47 -11.27 -3.68 8.89
C ILE A 47 -10.34 -3.71 10.10
N MET A 48 -10.76 -3.12 11.24
CA MET A 48 -10.00 -3.20 12.49
C MET A 48 -9.96 -4.63 13.06
N MET A 49 -11.09 -5.34 13.08
CA MET A 49 -11.15 -6.73 13.55
C MET A 49 -10.22 -7.63 12.73
N PHE A 50 -10.28 -7.55 11.40
CA PHE A 50 -9.38 -8.32 10.53
C PHE A 50 -7.91 -7.91 10.72
N SER A 51 -7.64 -6.61 10.90
CA SER A 51 -6.27 -6.13 11.16
C SER A 51 -5.69 -6.74 12.45
N LEU A 52 -6.48 -6.78 13.53
CA LEU A 52 -6.07 -7.33 14.83
C LEU A 52 -5.82 -8.85 14.81
N LEU A 53 -6.44 -9.58 13.87
CA LEU A 53 -6.15 -10.99 13.65
C LEU A 53 -4.83 -11.22 12.88
N ILE A 54 -4.36 -10.21 12.14
CA ILE A 54 -3.15 -10.28 11.31
C ILE A 54 -1.92 -9.77 12.06
N GLY A 55 -2.10 -8.79 12.95
CA GLY A 55 -1.04 -8.16 13.73
C GLY A 55 -1.53 -6.92 14.47
N GLU A 56 -0.69 -5.91 14.60
CA GLU A 56 -1.01 -4.67 15.30
C GLU A 56 -1.30 -3.51 14.32
N PRO A 57 -2.54 -2.97 14.28
CA PRO A 57 -2.89 -1.87 13.39
C PRO A 57 -2.26 -0.54 13.87
N TYR A 58 -1.87 0.30 12.92
CA TYR A 58 -1.31 1.63 13.19
C TYR A 58 -1.50 2.59 12.00
N SER A 59 -1.13 3.85 12.19
CA SER A 59 -1.03 4.84 11.12
C SER A 59 0.29 5.61 11.18
N ILE A 60 0.64 6.20 10.05
CA ILE A 60 1.80 7.05 9.87
C ILE A 60 1.28 8.45 9.56
N LYS A 61 1.69 9.46 10.34
CA LYS A 61 1.11 10.81 10.33
C LYS A 61 0.95 11.42 8.93
N PHE A 62 1.95 11.27 8.07
CA PHE A 62 1.95 11.82 6.71
C PHE A 62 1.18 10.96 5.69
N GLU A 63 0.80 9.74 6.06
CA GLU A 63 -0.08 8.84 5.29
C GLU A 63 -1.54 8.95 5.73
N GLY A 64 -1.80 9.53 6.90
CA GLY A 64 -3.13 9.81 7.41
C GLY A 64 -3.18 9.93 8.94
N GLU A 65 -4.15 10.67 9.44
CA GLU A 65 -4.21 11.07 10.86
C GLU A 65 -5.05 10.14 11.76
N HIS A 66 -5.62 9.10 11.17
CA HIS A 66 -6.50 8.13 11.81
C HIS A 66 -5.96 6.72 11.65
N ILE A 67 -6.40 5.77 12.49
CA ILE A 67 -6.01 4.36 12.31
C ILE A 67 -6.69 3.80 11.06
N VAL A 68 -7.99 4.09 10.90
CA VAL A 68 -8.74 3.83 9.67
C VAL A 68 -8.75 5.11 8.84
N ASN A 69 -8.01 5.12 7.74
CA ASN A 69 -7.88 6.29 6.88
C ASN A 69 -8.85 6.20 5.69
N ASN A 70 -9.52 7.30 5.38
CA ASN A 70 -10.45 7.39 4.25
C ASN A 70 -9.69 7.84 2.99
N LEU A 71 -9.79 7.04 1.94
CA LEU A 71 -9.20 7.30 0.63
C LEU A 71 -10.32 7.71 -0.34
N VAL A 72 -10.46 9.03 -0.53
CA VAL A 72 -11.47 9.67 -1.36
C VAL A 72 -10.75 10.60 -2.34
N PRO A 73 -11.05 10.58 -3.66
CA PRO A 73 -10.38 11.43 -4.64
C PRO A 73 -10.92 12.86 -4.54
N LEU A 74 -10.29 13.68 -3.69
CA LEU A 74 -10.62 15.10 -3.56
C LEU A 74 -9.97 15.93 -4.69
N GLU A 75 -10.65 17.00 -5.11
CA GLU A 75 -10.18 17.92 -6.14
C GLU A 75 -8.78 18.50 -5.84
N GLU A 76 -8.56 18.88 -4.58
CA GLU A 76 -7.33 19.51 -4.09
C GLU A 76 -6.11 18.57 -4.12
N ASN A 77 -6.33 17.24 -4.10
CA ASN A 77 -5.26 16.24 -4.05
C ASN A 77 -5.04 15.51 -5.37
N LYS A 78 -5.78 15.84 -6.44
CA LYS A 78 -5.79 15.09 -7.71
C LYS A 78 -4.40 14.72 -8.24
N LYS A 79 -3.41 15.59 -8.07
CA LYS A 79 -2.04 15.47 -8.58
C LYS A 79 -1.03 14.87 -7.59
N ASP A 80 -1.48 14.43 -6.42
CA ASP A 80 -0.60 13.87 -5.40
C ASP A 80 -0.29 12.39 -5.66
N TYR A 81 0.97 11.98 -5.47
CA TYR A 81 1.37 10.56 -5.40
C TYR A 81 0.98 9.96 -4.04
N THR A 82 -0.30 9.97 -3.70
CA THR A 82 -0.85 9.38 -2.47
C THR A 82 -2.16 8.65 -2.75
N GLY A 83 -2.65 7.87 -1.77
CA GLY A 83 -3.96 7.22 -1.85
C GLY A 83 -5.15 8.16 -2.09
N LEU A 84 -4.97 9.48 -1.91
CA LEU A 84 -5.97 10.52 -2.17
C LEU A 84 -5.91 11.09 -3.60
N GLY A 85 -4.79 10.98 -4.30
CA GLY A 85 -4.67 11.48 -5.67
C GLY A 85 -5.46 10.65 -6.65
N SER A 86 -5.77 11.17 -7.83
CA SER A 86 -6.54 10.46 -8.88
C SER A 86 -5.97 10.64 -10.29
N GLU A 87 -5.40 11.81 -10.59
CA GLU A 87 -4.85 12.15 -11.90
C GLU A 87 -3.41 11.66 -12.12
N VAL A 88 -2.83 11.06 -11.10
CA VAL A 88 -1.49 10.48 -11.12
C VAL A 88 -1.60 8.98 -10.88
N GLU A 89 -0.90 8.22 -11.71
CA GLU A 89 -0.75 6.79 -11.54
C GLU A 89 0.01 6.52 -10.24
N LEU A 90 -0.60 5.72 -9.37
CA LEU A 90 0.13 5.15 -8.24
C LEU A 90 0.75 3.86 -8.76
N ASP A 91 1.90 3.99 -9.41
CA ASP A 91 2.66 2.87 -9.97
C ASP A 91 3.01 1.80 -8.91
N PHE A 92 3.46 0.63 -9.35
CA PHE A 92 3.73 -0.50 -8.48
C PHE A 92 4.73 -0.17 -7.37
N HIS A 93 4.38 -0.55 -6.14
CA HIS A 93 5.24 -0.32 -4.98
C HIS A 93 4.93 -1.28 -3.84
N ILE A 94 5.93 -1.39 -2.96
CA ILE A 94 5.81 -1.84 -1.58
C ILE A 94 5.60 -0.58 -0.73
N GLU A 95 4.51 -0.58 0.04
CA GLU A 95 4.09 0.57 0.84
C GLU A 95 5.19 0.94 1.85
N ASN A 96 5.56 2.22 1.83
CA ASN A 96 6.58 2.78 2.72
C ASN A 96 7.90 1.98 2.73
N SER A 97 8.32 1.43 1.58
CA SER A 97 9.48 0.54 1.44
C SER A 97 10.77 1.07 2.10
N ALA A 98 11.04 2.37 2.01
CA ALA A 98 12.23 2.97 2.60
C ALA A 98 12.32 2.79 4.14
N LEU A 99 11.19 2.67 4.83
CA LEU A 99 11.12 2.43 6.28
C LEU A 99 11.62 1.04 6.70
N LYS A 100 11.92 0.14 5.76
CA LYS A 100 12.62 -1.11 6.05
C LYS A 100 14.08 -0.88 6.45
N PHE A 101 14.66 0.25 6.04
CA PHE A 101 16.09 0.50 6.13
C PHE A 101 16.46 1.80 6.87
N ILE A 102 15.49 2.70 7.06
CA ILE A 102 15.72 3.98 7.72
C ILE A 102 15.69 3.75 9.23
N ARG A 103 16.73 4.23 9.94
CA ARG A 103 16.92 4.15 11.41
C ARG A 103 17.32 2.78 11.97
N GLY A 104 17.70 1.81 11.13
CA GLY A 104 18.13 0.48 11.58
C GLY A 104 17.03 -0.36 12.23
N LEU A 105 15.76 0.06 12.07
CA LEU A 105 14.56 -0.65 12.48
C LEU A 105 13.68 -0.85 11.25
N ASN A 106 12.95 -1.96 11.19
CA ASN A 106 11.90 -2.10 10.20
C ASN A 106 10.61 -1.47 10.76
N LEU A 107 10.21 -0.34 10.17
CA LEU A 107 8.98 0.42 10.48
C LEU A 107 7.97 0.39 9.32
N SER A 108 8.28 -0.34 8.25
CA SER A 108 7.37 -0.51 7.11
C SER A 108 6.18 -1.40 7.51
N PRO A 109 4.97 -1.16 6.99
CA PRO A 109 3.84 -2.05 7.21
C PRO A 109 4.18 -3.46 6.75
N LYS A 110 3.84 -4.47 7.56
CA LYS A 110 3.85 -5.88 7.12
C LYS A 110 2.71 -6.14 6.13
N GLY A 111 1.62 -5.41 6.25
CA GLY A 111 0.50 -5.54 5.33
C GLY A 111 -0.41 -4.33 5.35
N ILE A 112 -1.31 -4.34 4.36
CA ILE A 112 -2.28 -3.28 4.12
C ILE A 112 -3.63 -3.94 4.01
N LEU A 113 -4.63 -3.37 4.68
CA LEU A 113 -6.02 -3.75 4.47
C LEU A 113 -6.73 -2.59 3.75
N LEU A 114 -7.53 -2.93 2.75
CA LEU A 114 -8.38 -2.01 2.01
C LEU A 114 -9.82 -2.55 2.04
N THR A 115 -10.80 -1.71 2.36
CA THR A 115 -12.23 -2.07 2.25
C THR A 115 -12.99 -1.01 1.49
N GLY A 116 -13.87 -1.42 0.57
CA GLY A 116 -14.74 -0.50 -0.14
C GLY A 116 -15.90 -0.04 0.74
N VAL A 117 -16.22 1.25 0.70
CA VAL A 117 -17.38 1.86 1.40
C VAL A 117 -18.38 2.40 0.40
N ARG A 118 -17.90 3.04 -0.68
CA ARG A 118 -18.72 3.53 -1.80
C ARG A 118 -18.02 3.18 -3.10
N ASN A 119 -18.78 2.62 -4.05
CA ASN A 119 -18.22 2.18 -5.32
C ASN A 119 -18.24 3.31 -6.36
N ASP A 120 -17.18 3.36 -7.17
CA ASP A 120 -17.13 4.10 -8.42
C ASP A 120 -17.05 3.06 -9.54
N VAL A 121 -18.16 2.84 -10.24
CA VAL A 121 -18.31 1.74 -11.21
C VAL A 121 -17.33 1.89 -12.39
N ASP A 122 -17.02 3.13 -12.75
CA ASP A 122 -16.04 3.47 -13.80
C ASP A 122 -14.65 3.78 -13.21
N GLY A 123 -14.49 3.56 -11.89
CA GLY A 123 -13.26 3.77 -11.15
C GLY A 123 -12.18 2.72 -11.43
N PRO A 124 -10.96 2.96 -10.92
CA PRO A 124 -9.82 2.12 -11.20
C PRO A 124 -9.84 0.87 -10.33
N LEU A 125 -9.30 -0.21 -10.88
CA LEU A 125 -8.97 -1.40 -10.10
C LEU A 125 -7.69 -1.17 -9.29
N THR A 126 -7.62 -1.78 -8.11
CA THR A 126 -6.35 -1.98 -7.39
C THR A 126 -5.62 -3.14 -8.05
N LYS A 127 -4.47 -2.86 -8.68
CA LYS A 127 -3.65 -3.92 -9.28
C LYS A 127 -2.75 -4.53 -8.22
N ILE A 128 -2.60 -5.86 -8.26
CA ILE A 128 -1.74 -6.64 -7.38
C ILE A 128 -0.80 -7.50 -8.24
N SER A 129 0.47 -7.57 -7.85
CA SER A 129 1.48 -8.42 -8.47
C SER A 129 2.21 -9.22 -7.40
N ASP A 130 2.19 -10.56 -7.53
CA ASP A 130 2.98 -11.46 -6.69
C ASP A 130 4.44 -11.45 -7.17
N ALA A 131 5.34 -10.93 -6.34
CA ALA A 131 6.75 -10.84 -6.68
C ALA A 131 7.37 -12.21 -6.97
N ARG A 132 6.90 -13.30 -6.34
CA ARG A 132 7.42 -14.64 -6.61
C ARG A 132 7.18 -15.07 -8.05
N LEU A 133 6.05 -14.65 -8.65
CA LEU A 133 5.76 -14.91 -10.05
C LEU A 133 6.62 -14.04 -10.97
N ALA A 134 6.79 -12.75 -10.62
CA ALA A 134 7.63 -11.83 -11.40
C ALA A 134 9.11 -12.24 -11.38
N LEU A 135 9.66 -12.63 -10.22
CA LEU A 135 11.06 -13.06 -10.08
C LEU A 135 11.39 -14.30 -10.91
N LYS A 136 10.41 -15.21 -11.13
CA LYS A 136 10.58 -16.39 -12.00
C LYS A 136 10.70 -16.06 -13.49
N LEU A 137 10.35 -14.84 -13.90
CA LEU A 137 10.50 -14.36 -15.27
C LEU A 137 11.88 -13.74 -15.54
N LEU A 138 12.70 -13.56 -14.50
CA LEU A 138 14.00 -12.91 -14.61
C LEU A 138 15.10 -13.93 -14.92
N SER A 139 16.17 -13.45 -15.56
CA SER A 139 17.41 -14.22 -15.66
C SER A 139 18.11 -14.30 -14.29
N GLU A 140 18.98 -15.29 -14.12
CA GLU A 140 19.77 -15.45 -12.88
C GLU A 140 20.63 -14.20 -12.61
N GLU A 141 21.18 -13.57 -13.65
CA GLU A 141 22.00 -12.36 -13.52
C GLU A 141 21.19 -11.14 -13.05
N ALA A 142 19.97 -10.99 -13.55
CA ALA A 142 19.06 -9.93 -13.12
C ALA A 142 18.62 -10.15 -11.67
N LEU A 143 18.22 -11.39 -11.32
CA LEU A 143 17.85 -11.74 -9.94
C LEU A 143 19.02 -11.53 -8.97
N SER A 144 20.23 -11.96 -9.33
CA SER A 144 21.45 -11.71 -8.54
C SER A 144 21.68 -10.20 -8.35
N SER A 145 21.50 -9.39 -9.39
CA SER A 145 21.65 -7.94 -9.27
C SER A 145 20.63 -7.33 -8.31
N LEU A 146 19.37 -7.80 -8.30
CA LEU A 146 18.33 -7.31 -7.39
C LEU A 146 18.61 -7.68 -5.93
N LYS A 147 19.36 -8.77 -5.69
CA LYS A 147 19.81 -9.21 -4.36
C LYS A 147 21.08 -8.47 -3.89
N ASP A 148 21.81 -7.80 -4.77
CA ASP A 148 22.95 -6.97 -4.42
C ASP A 148 22.52 -5.60 -3.86
N SER A 149 23.29 -5.05 -2.93
CA SER A 149 23.09 -3.69 -2.40
C SER A 149 23.50 -2.60 -3.41
N LEU A 150 22.72 -2.47 -4.49
CA LEU A 150 22.97 -1.59 -5.63
C LEU A 150 21.86 -0.56 -5.87
N TYR A 151 20.96 -0.35 -4.92
CA TYR A 151 19.80 0.52 -5.09
C TYR A 151 19.67 1.50 -3.93
N ILE A 152 19.32 2.74 -4.22
CA ILE A 152 18.98 3.74 -3.22
C ILE A 152 17.47 3.99 -3.35
N ILE A 153 16.75 3.93 -2.22
CA ILE A 153 15.33 4.26 -2.14
C ILE A 153 15.23 5.68 -1.59
N ASN A 154 14.68 6.59 -2.37
CA ASN A 154 14.43 7.95 -1.93
C ASN A 154 13.25 7.99 -0.96
N VAL A 155 13.35 8.89 0.01
CA VAL A 155 12.28 9.18 0.96
C VAL A 155 11.36 10.23 0.34
N PRO A 156 10.02 10.05 0.37
CA PRO A 156 9.09 11.06 -0.14
C PRO A 156 9.34 12.41 0.51
N TYR A 157 9.21 13.50 -0.26
CA TYR A 157 9.52 14.86 0.22
C TYR A 157 8.81 15.21 1.55
N ARG A 158 7.56 14.74 1.71
CA ARG A 158 6.72 14.99 2.89
C ARG A 158 7.28 14.39 4.19
N TRP A 159 8.17 13.40 4.11
CA TRP A 159 8.74 12.78 5.29
C TRP A 159 10.00 13.51 5.77
N ARG A 160 10.68 14.25 4.87
CA ARG A 160 12.02 14.84 5.06
C ARG A 160 11.97 15.99 6.06
N LYS A 161 12.03 15.70 7.36
CA LYS A 161 12.15 16.71 8.42
C LYS A 161 13.54 16.75 9.06
N ASN A 162 14.33 15.67 8.95
CA ASN A 162 15.63 15.56 9.62
C ASN A 162 16.81 15.36 8.66
N GLY A 163 16.62 15.65 7.38
CA GLY A 163 17.67 15.58 6.36
C GLY A 163 17.93 14.16 5.83
N VAL A 164 17.23 13.11 6.29
CA VAL A 164 17.26 11.81 5.61
C VAL A 164 16.41 11.92 4.35
N THR A 165 17.10 11.95 3.21
CA THR A 165 16.46 12.07 1.90
C THR A 165 16.36 10.75 1.16
N SER A 166 17.13 9.73 1.60
CA SER A 166 17.20 8.41 0.99
C SER A 166 17.81 7.37 1.92
N THR A 167 17.71 6.11 1.55
CA THR A 167 18.41 5.00 2.21
C THR A 167 19.90 4.98 1.86
N SER A 168 20.69 4.22 2.61
CA SER A 168 21.95 3.69 2.08
C SER A 168 21.69 2.75 0.88
N LYS A 169 22.75 2.23 0.24
CA LYS A 169 22.56 1.21 -0.80
C LYS A 169 21.97 -0.07 -0.20
N VAL A 170 20.85 -0.50 -0.73
CA VAL A 170 20.07 -1.64 -0.26
C VAL A 170 19.78 -2.61 -1.41
N PRO A 171 19.54 -3.89 -1.11
CA PRO A 171 18.98 -4.82 -2.08
C PRO A 171 17.47 -4.57 -2.27
N LEU A 172 16.95 -4.88 -3.45
CA LEU A 172 15.51 -4.86 -3.71
C LEU A 172 14.83 -6.20 -3.41
N VAL A 173 15.60 -7.28 -3.38
CA VAL A 173 15.12 -8.62 -3.05
C VAL A 173 16.00 -9.18 -1.94
N GLN A 174 15.38 -9.53 -0.83
CA GLN A 174 16.00 -10.28 0.27
C GLN A 174 15.23 -11.58 0.52
N GLY A 175 15.82 -12.49 1.29
CA GLY A 175 15.23 -13.81 1.54
C GLY A 175 15.44 -14.80 0.40
N ASP A 176 14.75 -15.94 0.50
CA ASP A 176 14.76 -16.98 -0.52
C ASP A 176 13.66 -16.77 -1.57
N ASP A 177 13.66 -17.61 -2.60
CA ASP A 177 12.77 -17.46 -3.74
C ASP A 177 11.29 -17.80 -3.41
N GLU A 178 11.03 -18.51 -2.31
CA GLU A 178 9.68 -18.85 -1.84
C GLU A 178 9.11 -17.76 -0.92
N PHE A 179 9.97 -17.13 -0.11
CA PHE A 179 9.64 -16.09 0.87
C PHE A 179 10.46 -14.82 0.67
N PRO A 180 10.36 -14.15 -0.49
CA PRO A 180 11.11 -12.93 -0.72
C PRO A 180 10.57 -11.77 0.13
N ASP A 181 11.47 -10.92 0.58
CA ASP A 181 11.16 -9.60 1.13
C ASP A 181 11.60 -8.53 0.13
N ILE A 182 10.63 -7.87 -0.48
CA ILE A 182 10.79 -6.95 -1.60
C ILE A 182 10.82 -5.51 -1.12
N SER A 183 11.73 -4.72 -1.67
CA SER A 183 11.88 -3.31 -1.33
C SER A 183 11.85 -2.42 -2.57
N ALA A 184 10.78 -2.48 -3.36
CA ALA A 184 10.67 -1.75 -4.62
C ALA A 184 9.55 -0.70 -4.60
N VAL A 185 9.78 0.44 -5.26
CA VAL A 185 8.83 1.55 -5.41
C VAL A 185 9.09 2.23 -6.75
N PHE A 186 8.22 2.01 -7.74
CA PHE A 186 8.44 2.41 -9.12
C PHE A 186 7.99 3.83 -9.47
N TYR A 187 7.60 4.62 -8.47
CA TYR A 187 7.31 6.04 -8.69
C TYR A 187 8.53 6.78 -9.27
N PRO A 188 8.31 7.76 -10.17
CA PRO A 188 9.39 8.54 -10.75
C PRO A 188 10.32 9.15 -9.69
N GLY A 189 11.61 8.83 -9.79
CA GLY A 189 12.64 9.36 -8.89
C GLY A 189 12.65 8.75 -7.48
N MET A 190 11.91 7.67 -7.22
CA MET A 190 11.93 7.00 -5.91
C MET A 190 12.96 5.88 -5.80
N LEU A 191 13.40 5.32 -6.93
CA LEU A 191 14.45 4.30 -6.98
C LEU A 191 15.63 4.76 -7.85
N GLU A 192 16.83 4.66 -7.29
CA GLU A 192 18.08 5.03 -7.95
C GLU A 192 19.04 3.83 -8.03
N PRO A 193 19.08 3.11 -9.16
CA PRO A 193 20.06 2.04 -9.38
C PRO A 193 21.46 2.63 -9.55
N GLN A 194 22.44 1.99 -8.91
CA GLN A 194 23.81 2.50 -8.77
C GLN A 194 24.77 2.00 -9.86
N SER A 195 24.28 1.27 -10.86
CA SER A 195 25.04 0.80 -12.01
C SER A 195 24.12 0.53 -13.21
N LYS A 196 24.70 0.41 -14.41
CA LYS A 196 23.96 0.04 -15.62
C LYS A 196 23.28 -1.33 -15.47
N LYS A 197 23.99 -2.32 -14.94
CA LYS A 197 23.44 -3.66 -14.67
C LYS A 197 22.26 -3.60 -13.69
N ALA A 198 22.38 -2.79 -12.63
CA ALA A 198 21.29 -2.62 -11.67
C ALA A 198 20.06 -1.97 -12.30
N LYS A 199 20.25 -0.99 -13.20
CA LYS A 199 19.17 -0.35 -13.96
C LYS A 199 18.48 -1.35 -14.89
N GLU A 200 19.24 -2.13 -15.64
CA GLU A 200 18.70 -3.16 -16.54
C GLU A 200 17.89 -4.22 -15.76
N ALA A 201 18.41 -4.68 -14.62
CA ALA A 201 17.70 -5.62 -13.75
C ALA A 201 16.41 -5.02 -13.16
N LEU A 202 16.44 -3.74 -12.75
CA LEU A 202 15.26 -3.02 -12.26
C LEU A 202 14.18 -2.90 -13.35
N ASP A 203 14.57 -2.57 -14.58
CA ASP A 203 13.63 -2.45 -15.70
C ASP A 203 12.99 -3.79 -16.04
N HIS A 204 13.77 -4.88 -16.08
CA HIS A 204 13.21 -6.22 -16.29
C HIS A 204 12.28 -6.64 -15.15
N PHE A 205 12.61 -6.30 -13.90
CA PHE A 205 11.73 -6.58 -12.78
C PHE A 205 10.41 -5.82 -12.88
N TYR A 206 10.45 -4.55 -13.28
CA TYR A 206 9.25 -3.75 -13.51
C TYR A 206 8.34 -4.36 -14.59
N GLU A 207 8.91 -4.77 -15.72
CA GLU A 207 8.14 -5.42 -16.78
C GLU A 207 7.55 -6.75 -16.32
N ALA A 208 8.31 -7.55 -15.56
CA ALA A 208 7.83 -8.81 -15.00
C ALA A 208 6.66 -8.60 -14.02
N ILE A 209 6.74 -7.58 -13.16
CA ILE A 209 5.66 -7.18 -12.24
C ILE A 209 4.38 -6.85 -13.01
N LYS A 210 4.49 -6.00 -14.05
CA LYS A 210 3.33 -5.64 -14.88
C LYS A 210 2.73 -6.87 -15.55
N ALA A 211 3.57 -7.76 -16.09
CA ALA A 211 3.14 -8.95 -16.82
C ALA A 211 2.36 -9.96 -15.97
N VAL A 212 2.65 -10.04 -14.66
CA VAL A 212 1.95 -10.97 -13.74
C VAL A 212 0.86 -10.29 -12.90
N SER A 213 0.64 -9.00 -13.11
CA SER A 213 -0.35 -8.23 -12.34
C SER A 213 -1.78 -8.50 -12.78
N PHE A 214 -2.72 -8.35 -11.84
CA PHE A 214 -4.16 -8.44 -12.10
C PHE A 214 -4.91 -7.41 -11.25
N GLY A 215 -6.10 -7.01 -11.70
CA GLY A 215 -6.92 -5.99 -11.03
C GLY A 215 -7.96 -6.57 -10.07
N ILE A 216 -8.20 -5.86 -8.96
CA ILE A 216 -9.26 -6.12 -7.99
C ILE A 216 -10.08 -4.85 -7.82
N ASP A 217 -11.39 -4.94 -8.00
CA ASP A 217 -12.31 -3.85 -7.68
C ASP A 217 -12.59 -3.82 -6.17
N VAL A 218 -12.13 -2.81 -5.43
CA VAL A 218 -12.34 -2.73 -3.97
C VAL A 218 -13.67 -2.02 -3.69
N GLN A 219 -14.76 -2.74 -3.95
CA GLN A 219 -16.14 -2.28 -3.81
C GLN A 219 -16.74 -2.60 -2.41
N PRO A 220 -17.91 -2.01 -2.05
CA PRO A 220 -18.62 -2.32 -0.81
C PRO A 220 -18.81 -3.82 -0.60
N GLY A 221 -18.53 -4.29 0.61
CA GLY A 221 -18.61 -5.71 0.99
C GLY A 221 -17.38 -6.53 0.60
N ARG A 222 -16.35 -5.91 -0.01
CA ARG A 222 -15.06 -6.53 -0.28
C ARG A 222 -13.97 -5.92 0.60
N LEU A 223 -13.24 -6.78 1.31
CA LEU A 223 -12.01 -6.43 2.03
C LEU A 223 -10.84 -7.16 1.37
N LEU A 224 -9.77 -6.41 1.11
CA LEU A 224 -8.53 -6.90 0.53
C LEU A 224 -7.41 -6.76 1.56
N TYR A 225 -6.73 -7.86 1.89
CA TYR A 225 -5.44 -7.85 2.56
C TYR A 225 -4.33 -8.01 1.52
N ILE A 226 -3.27 -7.22 1.65
CA ILE A 226 -2.07 -7.26 0.80
C ILE A 226 -0.87 -7.53 1.71
N ASP A 227 -0.09 -8.58 1.42
CA ASP A 227 1.18 -8.84 2.09
C ASP A 227 2.26 -7.92 1.53
N ASN A 228 2.52 -6.83 2.26
CA ASN A 228 3.42 -5.76 1.86
C ASN A 228 4.91 -6.17 1.89
N ARG A 229 5.23 -7.45 2.11
CA ARG A 229 6.58 -7.99 1.93
C ARG A 229 6.82 -8.44 0.49
N MET A 230 5.78 -8.93 -0.20
CA MET A 230 5.97 -9.62 -1.49
C MET A 230 4.88 -9.37 -2.53
N ALA A 231 3.76 -8.74 -2.17
CA ALA A 231 2.79 -8.25 -3.14
C ALA A 231 3.02 -6.77 -3.40
N LEU A 232 3.40 -6.42 -4.63
CA LEU A 232 3.36 -5.04 -5.07
C LEU A 232 1.94 -4.69 -5.46
N HIS A 233 1.53 -3.45 -5.15
CA HIS A 233 0.24 -2.92 -5.56
C HIS A 233 0.39 -1.63 -6.33
N SER A 234 -0.57 -1.37 -7.20
CA SER A 234 -0.67 -0.13 -7.95
C SER A 234 -2.13 0.25 -8.17
N ARG A 235 -2.35 1.46 -8.66
CA ARG A 235 -3.65 1.94 -9.10
C ARG A 235 -3.46 2.88 -10.27
N ASP A 236 -4.12 2.55 -11.37
CA ASP A 236 -4.12 3.37 -12.58
C ASP A 236 -4.65 4.79 -12.29
N LYS A 237 -4.22 5.72 -13.14
CA LYS A 237 -4.85 7.04 -13.23
C LYS A 237 -6.32 6.87 -13.57
N PHE A 238 -7.18 7.68 -12.94
CA PHE A 238 -8.60 7.67 -13.23
C PHE A 238 -9.22 9.06 -13.07
N SER A 239 -10.37 9.25 -13.72
CA SER A 239 -11.25 10.38 -13.46
C SER A 239 -12.32 9.88 -12.49
N GLY A 240 -12.30 10.39 -11.25
CA GLY A 240 -13.30 9.99 -10.25
C GLY A 240 -14.69 10.43 -10.68
N SER A 241 -15.66 9.54 -10.54
CA SER A 241 -17.07 9.89 -10.74
C SER A 241 -17.62 10.64 -9.54
N PHE A 242 -18.64 11.46 -9.77
CA PHE A 242 -19.34 12.21 -8.73
C PHE A 242 -20.84 11.93 -8.78
N ASP A 243 -21.52 12.05 -7.64
CA ASP A 243 -22.98 12.03 -7.62
C ASP A 243 -23.59 13.38 -8.05
N ASN A 244 -24.92 13.46 -8.06
CA ASN A 244 -25.67 14.66 -8.43
C ASN A 244 -25.43 15.87 -7.51
N TYR A 245 -24.78 15.67 -6.37
CA TYR A 245 -24.41 16.71 -5.41
C TYR A 245 -22.91 16.99 -5.41
N GLU A 246 -22.20 16.52 -6.45
CA GLU A 246 -20.75 16.67 -6.62
C GLU A 246 -19.92 16.00 -5.52
N ASN A 247 -20.45 14.97 -4.86
CA ASN A 247 -19.64 14.17 -3.94
C ASN A 247 -18.94 13.02 -4.68
N PRO A 248 -17.65 12.74 -4.41
CA PRO A 248 -16.94 11.65 -5.04
C PRO A 248 -17.63 10.30 -4.82
N MET A 249 -17.70 9.46 -5.85
CA MET A 249 -18.27 8.11 -5.75
C MET A 249 -17.31 7.11 -5.11
N ARG A 250 -16.00 7.23 -5.36
CA ARG A 250 -15.00 6.29 -4.85
C ARG A 250 -14.68 6.59 -3.39
N TRP A 251 -14.97 5.65 -2.50
CA TRP A 251 -14.55 5.71 -1.10
C TRP A 251 -14.03 4.35 -0.63
N ILE A 252 -12.74 4.29 -0.33
CA ILE A 252 -12.05 3.14 0.26
C ILE A 252 -11.54 3.52 1.65
N GLN A 253 -11.50 2.57 2.57
CA GLN A 253 -10.82 2.70 3.86
C GLN A 253 -9.56 1.85 3.91
N ARG A 254 -8.47 2.40 4.49
CA ARG A 254 -7.17 1.76 4.62
C ARG A 254 -6.72 1.64 6.07
N VAL A 255 -6.15 0.50 6.43
CA VAL A 255 -5.41 0.28 7.68
C VAL A 255 -4.05 -0.33 7.36
N PHE A 256 -2.99 0.15 8.03
CA PHE A 256 -1.69 -0.52 8.05
C PHE A 256 -1.59 -1.47 9.23
N VAL A 257 -0.92 -2.59 9.03
CA VAL A 257 -0.66 -3.58 10.08
C VAL A 257 0.82 -3.91 10.16
N SER A 258 1.35 -3.90 11.38
CA SER A 258 2.69 -4.42 11.70
C SER A 258 2.58 -5.81 12.33
N ALA A 259 3.67 -6.58 12.37
CA ALA A 259 3.70 -7.81 13.18
C ALA A 259 3.54 -7.49 14.68
N ASP A 260 4.22 -6.43 15.12
CA ASP A 260 4.15 -5.83 16.44
C ASP A 260 4.59 -4.35 16.37
N LEU A 261 4.25 -3.56 17.38
CA LEU A 261 4.67 -2.16 17.50
C LEU A 261 5.93 -1.97 18.37
N TRP A 262 6.72 -3.01 18.63
CA TRP A 262 7.91 -2.93 19.48
C TRP A 262 8.94 -1.94 18.95
N ASN A 263 9.17 -1.93 17.63
CA ASN A 263 10.06 -0.94 17.00
C ASN A 263 9.50 0.49 17.07
N HIS A 264 8.18 0.65 17.16
CA HIS A 264 7.51 1.96 17.11
C HIS A 264 7.65 2.77 18.41
N ARG A 265 8.13 2.16 19.50
CA ARG A 265 8.46 2.90 20.74
C ARG A 265 9.64 3.87 20.61
N TYR A 266 10.42 3.75 19.52
CA TYR A 266 11.60 4.58 19.26
C TYR A 266 11.34 5.74 18.28
N VAL A 267 10.07 5.99 17.95
CA VAL A 267 9.63 7.10 17.11
C VAL A 267 8.61 7.95 17.86
N GLU A 268 8.29 9.13 17.34
CA GLU A 268 7.34 10.03 17.98
C GLU A 268 5.91 9.46 17.86
N GLN A 269 5.24 9.31 19.00
CA GLN A 269 3.84 8.92 19.08
C GLN A 269 2.97 10.17 19.14
N ILE A 270 2.18 10.43 18.09
CA ILE A 270 1.31 11.60 17.95
C ILE A 270 -0.05 11.35 18.61
N LYS A 271 -0.59 10.15 18.41
CA LYS A 271 -1.78 9.60 19.08
C LYS A 271 -1.48 8.16 19.45
N GLU A 272 -2.36 7.49 20.20
CA GLU A 272 -2.12 6.13 20.71
C GLU A 272 -1.54 5.15 19.68
N ARG A 273 -1.98 5.20 18.42
CA ARG A 273 -1.50 4.32 17.33
C ARG A 273 -1.12 5.09 16.05
N VAL A 274 -0.79 6.38 16.19
CA VAL A 274 -0.39 7.25 15.06
C VAL A 274 1.02 7.75 15.33
N PHE A 275 1.94 7.43 14.43
CA PHE A 275 3.36 7.70 14.63
C PHE A 275 3.91 8.69 13.59
N ASP A 276 4.83 9.54 14.02
CA ASP A 276 5.67 10.36 13.15
C ASP A 276 7.08 9.77 13.16
N PHE A 277 7.49 9.25 12.00
CA PHE A 277 8.79 8.58 11.85
C PHE A 277 9.94 9.57 11.63
N GLN A 278 9.64 10.87 11.46
CA GLN A 278 10.60 11.97 11.37
C GLN A 278 11.88 11.62 10.56
N CYS A 279 11.70 11.15 9.33
CA CYS A 279 12.83 10.82 8.45
C CYS A 279 13.56 12.10 8.02
#